data_AF-A0A0C2BI35-F1
#
_entry.id   AF-A0A0C2BI35-F1
#
_cell.length_a   1.000
_cell.length_b   1.000
_cell.length_c   1.000
_cell.angle_alpha   90.00
_cell.angle_beta   90.00
_cell.angle_gamma   90.00
#
_symmetry.space_group_name_H-M   'P 1'
#
loop_
_entity.id
_entity.type
_entity.pdbx_description
1 polymer ?
#
loop_
_entity_poly.entity_id
_entity_poly.type
_entity_poly.pdbx_seq_one_letter_code
_entity_poly.pdbx_strand_id
1 'polypeptide(L)'
;GTIGSVSATLRILGLLAKHADFLHDVIDQGLRVTNEHLWKDILPQLFARLSHPMKEVRESLLALLSRLCCSAPHAVVFQAVAGASSSMLVANDDDVIDASERDEDESSNK
;
A
#
# COMPACT_ATOMS: atom_id res chain seq x y z
N GLY A 1 21.44 0.23 0.22
CA GLY A 1 21.90 -1.10 0.69
C GLY A 1 22.89 -1.67 -0.29
N THR A 2 23.60 -2.73 0.07
CA THR A 2 24.42 -3.49 -0.89
C THR A 2 23.51 -4.26 -1.85
N ILE A 3 23.92 -4.47 -3.11
CA ILE A 3 23.12 -5.17 -4.13
C ILE A 3 22.69 -6.56 -3.64
N GLY A 4 23.56 -7.25 -2.89
CA GLY A 4 23.25 -8.53 -2.26
C GLY A 4 22.11 -8.45 -1.23
N SER A 5 22.05 -7.38 -0.44
CA SER A 5 20.98 -7.16 0.54
C SER A 5 19.63 -6.93 -0.14
N VAL A 6 19.59 -6.12 -1.20
CA VAL A 6 18.35 -5.85 -1.95
C VAL A 6 17.84 -7.11 -2.64
N SER A 7 18.75 -7.90 -3.23
CA SER A 7 18.39 -9.19 -3.84
C SER A 7 17.82 -10.17 -2.81
N ALA A 8 18.42 -10.23 -1.61
CA ALA A 8 17.95 -11.10 -0.54
C ALA A 8 16.56 -10.69 -0.04
N THR A 9 16.33 -9.39 0.25
CA THR A 9 15.03 -8.92 0.75
C THR A 9 13.91 -9.12 -0.28
N LEU A 10 14.17 -8.90 -1.58
CA LEU A 10 13.21 -9.19 -2.64
C LEU A 10 12.91 -10.69 -2.77
N ARG A 11 13.91 -11.57 -2.63
CA ARG A 11 13.70 -13.03 -2.65
C ARG A 11 12.85 -13.48 -1.47
N ILE A 12 13.13 -12.98 -0.27
CA ILE A 12 12.35 -13.29 0.93
C ILE A 12 10.91 -12.80 0.76
N LEU A 13 10.71 -11.57 0.29
CA LEU A 13 9.37 -11.02 0.01
C LEU A 13 8.64 -11.85 -1.06
N GLY A 14 9.35 -12.30 -2.09
CA GLY A 14 8.80 -13.17 -3.14
C GLY A 14 8.40 -14.56 -2.62
N LEU A 15 9.18 -15.14 -1.70
CA LEU A 15 8.85 -16.40 -1.03
C LEU A 15 7.61 -16.24 -0.16
N LEU A 16 7.55 -15.16 0.64
CA LEU A 16 6.38 -14.85 1.44
C LEU A 16 5.13 -14.69 0.56
N ALA A 17 5.21 -13.97 -0.56
CA ALA A 17 4.06 -13.75 -1.42
C ALA A 17 3.60 -14.98 -2.22
N LYS A 18 4.48 -15.96 -2.46
CA LYS A 18 4.16 -17.16 -3.27
C LYS A 18 3.86 -18.41 -2.46
N HIS A 19 4.46 -18.52 -1.28
CA HIS A 19 4.46 -19.73 -0.46
C HIS A 19 4.12 -19.42 1.01
N ALA A 20 3.31 -18.39 1.24
CA ALA A 20 2.90 -17.96 2.57
C ALA A 20 2.31 -19.11 3.39
N ASP A 21 1.51 -19.99 2.79
CA ASP A 21 0.81 -21.08 3.48
C ASP A 21 1.73 -21.97 4.33
N PHE A 22 2.99 -22.12 3.93
CA PHE A 22 3.97 -22.96 4.63
C PHE A 22 5.09 -22.16 5.28
N LEU A 23 5.44 -21.00 4.73
CA LEU A 23 6.63 -20.24 5.14
C LEU A 23 6.31 -19.03 6.01
N HIS A 24 5.04 -18.67 6.15
CA HIS A 24 4.62 -17.46 6.88
C HIS A 24 5.27 -17.38 8.26
N ASP A 25 5.11 -18.41 9.11
CA ASP A 25 5.54 -18.35 10.51
C ASP A 25 7.06 -18.15 10.66
N VAL A 26 7.84 -18.83 9.83
CA VAL A 26 9.31 -18.71 9.82
C VAL A 26 9.74 -17.34 9.32
N ILE A 27 9.13 -16.86 8.23
CA ILE A 27 9.47 -15.56 7.66
C ILE A 27 9.04 -14.44 8.58
N ASP A 28 7.84 -14.49 9.15
CA ASP A 28 7.29 -13.49 10.06
C ASP A 28 8.13 -13.37 11.35
N GLN A 29 8.56 -14.52 11.91
CA GLN A 29 9.53 -14.51 13.00
C GLN A 29 10.86 -13.87 12.59
N GLY A 30 11.36 -14.18 11.39
CA GLY A 30 12.54 -13.54 10.81
C GLY A 30 12.36 -12.03 10.64
N LEU A 31 11.22 -11.60 10.14
CA LEU A 31 10.87 -10.18 9.98
C LEU A 31 10.89 -9.46 11.32
N ARG A 32 10.42 -10.09 12.41
CA ARG A 32 10.42 -9.48 13.75
C ARG A 32 11.80 -9.20 14.33
N VAL A 33 12.76 -10.08 14.09
CA VAL A 33 14.11 -9.97 14.66
C VAL A 33 15.09 -9.21 13.77
N THR A 34 14.79 -9.08 12.49
CA THR A 34 15.68 -8.44 11.52
C THR A 34 15.60 -6.92 11.63
N ASN A 35 16.75 -6.25 11.47
CA ASN A 35 16.84 -4.80 11.38
C ASN A 35 15.97 -4.25 10.24
N GLU A 36 15.00 -3.40 10.56
CA GLU A 36 14.02 -2.86 9.62
C GLU A 36 14.67 -2.00 8.51
N HIS A 37 15.85 -1.42 8.73
CA HIS A 37 16.53 -0.60 7.74
C HIS A 37 17.02 -1.38 6.51
N LEU A 38 17.12 -2.71 6.59
CA LEU A 38 17.43 -3.55 5.42
C LEU A 38 16.31 -3.54 4.39
N TRP A 39 15.09 -3.24 4.83
CA TRP A 39 13.87 -3.29 4.04
C TRP A 39 13.56 -1.94 3.36
N LYS A 40 14.24 -0.86 3.75
CA LYS A 40 13.98 0.50 3.25
C LYS A 40 14.17 0.64 1.74
N ASP A 41 15.14 -0.08 1.18
CA ASP A 41 15.51 0.02 -0.24
C ASP A 41 14.47 -0.66 -1.15
N ILE A 42 13.54 -1.43 -0.57
CA ILE A 42 12.47 -2.14 -1.29
C ILE A 42 11.07 -1.71 -0.82
N LEU A 43 10.97 -0.50 -0.27
CA LEU A 43 9.71 0.06 0.23
C LEU A 43 8.56 0.00 -0.78
N PRO A 44 8.71 0.43 -2.05
CA PRO A 44 7.63 0.33 -3.04
C PRO A 44 7.09 -1.09 -3.19
N GLN A 45 7.98 -2.10 -3.14
CA GLN A 45 7.62 -3.50 -3.26
C GLN A 45 6.87 -4.02 -2.04
N LEU A 46 7.23 -3.56 -0.83
CA LEU A 46 6.50 -3.89 0.40
C LEU A 46 5.08 -3.32 0.36
N PHE A 47 4.93 -2.05 -0.03
CA PHE A 47 3.62 -1.40 -0.19
C PHE A 47 2.76 -2.12 -1.23
N ALA A 48 3.33 -2.51 -2.37
CA ALA A 48 2.62 -3.26 -3.41
C ALA A 48 2.13 -4.65 -2.96
N ARG A 49 2.56 -5.16 -1.79
CA ARG A 49 2.11 -6.42 -1.20
C ARG A 49 1.12 -6.23 -0.05
N LEU A 50 0.76 -4.99 0.32
CA LEU A 50 -0.32 -4.73 1.29
C LEU A 50 -1.71 -5.13 0.77
N SER A 51 -1.88 -5.33 -0.54
CA SER A 51 -3.12 -5.85 -1.15
C SER A 51 -3.14 -7.38 -1.32
N HIS A 52 -2.22 -8.11 -0.66
CA HIS A 52 -2.15 -9.57 -0.75
C HIS A 52 -3.43 -10.23 -0.22
N PRO A 53 -3.95 -11.33 -0.81
CA PRO A 53 -5.20 -11.97 -0.39
C PRO A 53 -5.19 -12.48 1.06
N MET A 54 -4.06 -13.02 1.53
CA MET A 54 -3.92 -13.52 2.90
C MET A 54 -3.70 -12.38 3.90
N LYS A 55 -4.46 -12.39 5.00
CA LYS A 55 -4.46 -11.35 6.03
C LYS A 55 -3.16 -11.34 6.84
N GLU A 56 -2.67 -12.51 7.15
CA GLU A 56 -1.50 -12.78 7.98
C GLU A 56 -0.24 -12.17 7.35
N VAL A 57 -0.11 -12.32 6.02
CA VAL A 57 0.96 -11.67 5.24
C VAL A 57 0.84 -10.15 5.29
N ARG A 58 -0.37 -9.60 5.14
CA ARG A 58 -0.59 -8.14 5.24
C ARG A 58 -0.23 -7.62 6.62
N GLU A 59 -0.62 -8.30 7.68
CA GLU A 59 -0.33 -7.94 9.07
C GLU A 59 1.17 -7.98 9.36
N SER A 60 1.87 -9.01 8.89
CA SER A 60 3.32 -9.15 9.03
C SER A 60 4.07 -8.00 8.35
N LEU A 61 3.67 -7.66 7.12
CA LEU A 61 4.24 -6.52 6.37
C LEU A 61 3.90 -5.18 7.02
N LEU A 62 2.67 -5.02 7.51
CA LEU A 62 2.25 -3.81 8.22
C LEU A 62 3.05 -3.63 9.50
N ALA A 63 3.27 -4.69 10.29
CA ALA A 63 4.09 -4.62 11.50
C ALA A 63 5.53 -4.20 11.20
N LEU A 64 6.13 -4.73 10.13
CA LEU A 64 7.45 -4.29 9.65
C LEU A 64 7.45 -2.81 9.27
N LEU A 65 6.47 -2.36 8.48
CA LEU A 65 6.33 -0.97 8.06
C LEU A 65 6.10 -0.04 9.26
N SER A 66 5.32 -0.44 10.25
CA SER A 66 5.11 0.34 11.49
C SER A 66 6.41 0.56 12.23
N ARG A 67 7.27 -0.47 12.36
CA ARG A 67 8.60 -0.28 12.96
C ARG A 67 9.46 0.67 12.14
N LEU A 68 9.42 0.56 10.81
CA LEU A 68 10.15 1.47 9.93
C LEU A 68 9.61 2.90 10.00
N CYS A 69 8.32 3.10 10.21
CA CYS A 69 7.73 4.42 10.48
C CYS A 69 8.28 5.02 11.78
N CYS A 70 8.47 4.20 12.81
CA CYS A 70 9.04 4.66 14.08
C CYS A 70 10.52 5.02 13.96
N SER A 71 11.33 4.23 13.22
CA SER A 71 12.78 4.47 13.11
C SER A 71 13.18 5.42 11.98
N ALA A 72 12.43 5.45 10.88
CA ALA A 72 12.70 6.28 9.70
C ALA A 72 11.40 6.82 9.07
N PRO A 73 10.66 7.72 9.76
CA PRO A 73 9.37 8.22 9.29
C PRO A 73 9.46 8.89 7.92
N HIS A 74 10.53 9.65 7.68
CA HIS A 74 10.79 10.33 6.40
C HIS A 74 10.84 9.39 5.20
N ALA A 75 11.20 8.11 5.39
CA ALA A 75 11.26 7.12 4.31
C ALA A 75 9.87 6.59 3.92
N VAL A 76 8.91 6.60 4.84
CA VAL A 76 7.60 5.92 4.66
C VAL A 76 6.47 6.89 4.34
N VAL A 77 6.49 8.09 4.94
CA VAL A 77 5.38 9.06 4.89
C VAL A 77 4.93 9.37 3.46
N PHE A 78 5.85 9.63 2.54
CA PHE A 78 5.49 9.98 1.16
C PHE A 78 4.69 8.85 0.48
N GLN A 79 5.18 7.60 0.57
CA GLN A 79 4.54 6.45 -0.04
C GLN A 79 3.16 6.18 0.58
N ALA A 80 3.03 6.33 1.90
CA ALA A 80 1.78 6.15 2.61
C ALA A 80 0.73 7.19 2.21
N VAL A 81 1.12 8.47 2.16
CA VAL A 81 0.21 9.58 1.79
C VAL A 81 -0.16 9.49 0.31
N ALA A 82 0.81 9.29 -0.58
CA ALA A 82 0.56 9.15 -2.01
C ALA A 82 -0.40 7.97 -2.30
N GLY A 83 -0.19 6.83 -1.64
CA GLY A 83 -1.08 5.67 -1.76
C GLY A 83 -2.51 5.94 -1.27
N ALA A 84 -2.66 6.64 -0.14
CA ALA A 84 -3.98 7.03 0.38
C ALA A 84 -4.72 8.00 -0.56
N SER A 85 -4.01 8.98 -1.14
CA SER A 85 -4.58 9.90 -2.12
C SER A 85 -5.08 9.17 -3.37
N SER A 86 -4.32 8.20 -3.90
CA SER A 86 -4.76 7.40 -5.05
C SER A 86 -6.04 6.60 -4.77
N SER A 87 -6.20 6.08 -3.55
CA SER A 87 -7.41 5.36 -3.14
C SER A 87 -8.63 6.27 -2.96
N MET A 88 -8.44 7.56 -2.71
CA MET A 88 -9.53 8.51 -2.47
C MET A 88 -10.09 9.07 -3.78
N LEU A 89 -9.27 9.15 -4.84
CA LEU A 89 -9.70 9.61 -6.16
C LEU A 89 -10.61 8.61 -6.88
N VAL A 90 -10.46 7.31 -6.61
CA VAL A 90 -11.28 6.26 -7.23
C VAL A 90 -12.68 6.12 -6.62
N ALA A 91 -12.95 6.76 -5.48
CA ALA A 91 -14.24 6.67 -4.79
C ALA A 91 -15.25 7.75 -5.20
N ASN A 92 -14.85 8.74 -6.00
CA ASN A 92 -15.64 9.95 -6.27
C ASN A 92 -16.14 10.08 -7.72
N ASP A 93 -15.97 9.07 -8.59
CA ASP A 93 -16.31 9.19 -10.03
C ASP A 93 -17.77 8.81 -10.39
N ASP A 94 -18.62 8.47 -9.41
CA ASP A 94 -20.01 8.02 -9.67
C ASP A 94 -21.09 9.11 -9.48
N ASP A 95 -20.72 10.39 -9.35
CA ASP A 95 -21.68 11.49 -9.23
C ASP A 95 -21.56 12.46 -10.41
N VAL A 96 -21.81 11.94 -11.62
CA VAL A 96 -22.11 12.77 -12.80
C VAL A 96 -23.50 13.35 -12.61
N ILE A 97 -23.54 14.56 -12.05
CA ILE A 97 -24.72 15.43 -12.09
C ILE A 97 -25.07 15.73 -13.55
N ASP A 98 -26.11 15.03 -14.05
CA ASP A 98 -26.82 15.34 -15.27
C ASP A 98 -27.34 16.78 -15.20
N ALA A 99 -26.69 17.68 -15.92
CA ALA A 99 -27.16 19.04 -16.12
C ALA A 99 -28.27 19.02 -17.17
N SER A 100 -29.44 18.47 -16.80
CA SER A 100 -30.66 18.55 -17.60
C SER A 100 -31.11 20.02 -17.69
N GLU A 101 -30.83 20.59 -18.86
CA GLU A 101 -31.68 21.52 -19.63
C GLU A 101 -32.52 22.52 -18.83
N ARG A 102 -32.02 23.76 -18.70
CA ARG A 102 -32.88 24.93 -18.50
C ARG A 102 -33.41 25.36 -19.86
N ASP A 103 -34.57 24.83 -20.23
CA ASP A 103 -35.41 25.45 -21.25
C ASP A 103 -35.99 26.75 -20.68
N GLU A 104 -35.44 27.87 -21.13
CA GLU A 104 -36.08 29.18 -21.03
C GLU A 104 -37.20 29.21 -22.08
N ASP A 105 -38.45 28.95 -21.68
CA ASP A 105 -39.62 29.28 -22.50
C ASP A 105 -40.54 30.27 -21.78
N GLU A 106 -40.30 31.52 -22.15
CA GLU A 106 -41.23 32.59 -22.49
C GLU A 106 -42.72 32.48 -22.13
N SER A 107 -43.21 33.63 -21.65
CA SER A 107 -44.54 34.21 -21.90
C SER A 107 -45.66 33.98 -20.89
N SER A 108 -46.11 35.13 -20.36
CA SER A 108 -47.51 35.51 -20.14
C SER A 108 -48.40 34.55 -19.36
N ASN A 109 -48.85 35.01 -18.18
CA ASN A 109 -50.22 35.53 -18.10
C ASN A 109 -50.57 36.15 -16.74
N LYS A 110 -51.05 37.39 -16.85
CA LYS A 110 -52.19 37.99 -16.14
C LYS A 110 -52.00 38.54 -14.72
#